data_AF-A0A7S1TQA9-F1
#
_entry.id   AF-A0A7S1TQA9-F1
#
_cell.length_a   1.000
_cell.length_b   1.000
_cell.length_c   1.000
_cell.angle_alpha   90.00
_cell.angle_beta   90.00
_cell.angle_gamma   90.00
#
_symmetry.space_group_name_H-M   'P 1'
#
loop_
_entity.id
_entity.type
_entity.pdbx_description
1 polymer ?
#
loop_
_entity_poly.entity_id
_entity_poly.type
_entity_poly.pdbx_seq_one_letter_code
_entity_poly.pdbx_strand_id
1 'polypeptide(L)'
;LFRSVLYAGANPATAALGAGNILLYGGAYTLSKPRTEWNTWIGAVVGAIPPVMGYCAATGEVLGAEALWLGTGLFLWQFPHFFSLAWVHRKDYARGGFQMVPVNDPTGQRTANLVGKYTVALAALPILSSASGMTSWMFGLESLVFNGIALRAAQKFSDDRSTENARVFLKRSLWYLPLLLALFLFHRQDHDLDETLLGDVKRQLRGYCAHDLVTAASGDAAGSSGGAEGEGGAGPGAKLCPVHIVDDTVGKAKAGGERLVRQLTASGPKP
;
A
#
# COMPACT_ATOMS: atom_id res chain seq x y z
N LEU A 1 -23.15 20.67 16.08
CA LEU A 1 -23.76 19.87 14.98
C LEU A 1 -22.71 19.14 14.14
N PHE A 2 -21.85 19.81 13.36
CA PHE A 2 -20.85 19.11 12.51
C PHE A 2 -19.84 18.24 13.29
N ARG A 3 -19.37 18.72 14.46
CA ARG A 3 -18.50 17.95 15.38
C ARG A 3 -19.18 16.73 16.01
N SER A 4 -20.50 16.80 16.25
CA SER A 4 -21.26 15.75 16.93
C SER A 4 -21.62 14.59 16.00
N VAL A 5 -21.84 14.88 14.71
CA VAL A 5 -22.10 13.86 13.67
C VAL A 5 -20.82 13.09 13.34
N LEU A 6 -19.66 13.77 13.27
CA LEU A 6 -18.36 13.10 13.13
C LEU A 6 -17.99 12.24 14.34
N TYR A 7 -18.33 12.66 15.56
CA TYR A 7 -18.05 11.86 16.76
C TYR A 7 -18.97 10.63 16.87
N ALA A 8 -20.19 10.70 16.32
CA ALA A 8 -21.13 9.59 16.31
C ALA A 8 -20.93 8.62 15.13
N GLY A 9 -20.33 9.08 14.03
CA GLY A 9 -20.12 8.28 12.80
C GLY A 9 -18.67 8.00 12.41
N ALA A 10 -17.67 8.65 13.04
CA ALA A 10 -16.25 8.44 12.78
C ALA A 10 -15.47 8.22 14.09
N ASN A 11 -14.45 7.38 14.02
CA ASN A 11 -13.55 7.10 15.14
C ASN A 11 -12.97 8.43 15.72
N PRO A 12 -12.87 8.60 17.05
CA PRO A 12 -12.23 9.75 17.69
C PRO A 12 -10.87 10.13 17.08
N ALA A 13 -10.10 9.14 16.62
CA ALA A 13 -8.84 9.34 15.92
C ALA A 13 -9.00 10.09 14.59
N THR A 14 -10.01 9.74 13.77
CA THR A 14 -10.33 10.42 12.51
C THR A 14 -10.77 11.87 12.75
N ALA A 15 -11.56 12.10 13.81
CA ALA A 15 -12.00 13.44 14.18
C ALA A 15 -10.82 14.34 14.61
N ALA A 16 -9.85 13.79 15.36
CA ALA A 16 -8.63 14.49 15.75
C ALA A 16 -7.75 14.83 14.53
N LEU A 17 -7.56 13.88 13.61
CA LEU A 17 -6.83 14.10 12.36
C LEU A 17 -7.49 15.20 11.51
N GLY A 18 -8.83 15.18 11.39
CA GLY A 18 -9.57 16.21 10.66
C GLY A 18 -9.42 17.61 11.27
N ALA A 19 -9.51 17.72 12.59
CA ALA A 19 -9.29 19.00 13.28
C ALA A 19 -7.85 19.51 13.10
N GLY A 20 -6.85 18.63 13.21
CA GLY A 20 -5.45 18.96 12.95
C GLY A 20 -5.23 19.42 11.51
N ASN A 21 -5.86 18.76 10.53
CA ASN A 21 -5.73 19.12 9.12
C ASN A 21 -6.28 20.52 8.81
N ILE A 22 -7.40 20.91 9.43
CA ILE A 22 -7.97 22.26 9.30
C ILE A 22 -7.00 23.32 9.83
N LEU A 23 -6.39 23.08 11.00
CA LEU A 23 -5.39 23.99 11.58
C LEU A 23 -4.13 24.07 10.71
N LEU A 24 -3.65 22.94 10.20
CA LEU A 24 -2.49 22.88 9.33
C LEU A 24 -2.74 23.61 8.01
N TYR A 25 -3.92 23.45 7.42
CA TYR A 25 -4.32 24.14 6.19
C TYR A 25 -4.50 25.66 6.39
N GLY A 26 -5.30 26.05 7.39
CA GLY A 26 -5.62 27.44 7.65
C GLY A 26 -4.45 28.24 8.22
N GLY A 27 -3.61 27.62 9.03
CA GLY A 27 -2.43 28.25 9.62
C GLY A 27 -1.20 28.10 8.74
N ALA A 28 -0.57 26.92 8.79
CA ALA A 28 0.75 26.72 8.20
C ALA A 28 0.77 26.89 6.67
N TYR A 29 -0.18 26.27 5.95
CA TYR A 29 -0.21 26.34 4.49
C TYR A 29 -0.60 27.73 3.97
N THR A 30 -1.71 28.28 4.46
CA THR A 30 -2.23 29.58 3.98
C THR A 30 -1.25 30.72 4.24
N LEU A 31 -0.60 30.76 5.41
CA LEU A 31 0.38 31.80 5.75
C LEU A 31 1.72 31.63 5.04
N SER A 32 2.08 30.39 4.65
CA SER A 32 3.33 30.09 3.95
C SER A 32 3.24 30.34 2.44
N LYS A 33 2.04 30.24 1.85
CA LYS A 33 1.81 30.38 0.40
C LYS A 33 2.46 31.61 -0.27
N PRO A 34 2.43 32.83 0.32
CA PRO A 34 3.10 34.00 -0.24
C PRO A 34 4.54 34.21 0.26
N ARG A 35 5.00 33.46 1.27
CA ARG A 35 6.27 33.73 1.96
C ARG A 35 7.39 32.76 1.57
N THR A 36 7.07 31.49 1.35
CA THR A 36 8.08 30.46 1.18
C THR A 36 7.72 29.46 0.09
N GLU A 37 8.75 28.91 -0.55
CA GLU A 37 8.62 27.79 -1.49
C GLU A 37 8.14 26.50 -0.82
N TRP A 38 8.31 26.40 0.51
CA TRP A 38 7.86 25.29 1.34
C TRP A 38 6.34 25.10 1.36
N ASN A 39 5.58 26.06 0.82
CA ASN A 39 4.13 25.95 0.68
C ASN A 39 3.70 24.64 0.01
N THR A 40 4.46 24.14 -0.97
CA THR A 40 4.08 22.95 -1.73
C THR A 40 4.26 21.69 -0.90
N TRP A 41 5.28 21.64 -0.04
CA TRP A 41 5.51 20.52 0.88
C TRP A 41 4.49 20.49 2.01
N ILE A 42 4.19 21.64 2.61
CA ILE A 42 3.15 21.72 3.66
C ILE A 42 1.78 21.37 3.06
N GLY A 43 1.48 21.90 1.87
CA GLY A 43 0.27 21.58 1.13
C GLY A 43 0.18 20.09 0.78
N ALA A 44 1.32 19.45 0.48
CA ALA A 44 1.36 18.03 0.19
C ALA A 44 1.04 17.17 1.41
N VAL A 45 1.56 17.54 2.60
CA VAL A 45 1.19 16.87 3.86
C VAL A 45 -0.31 17.00 4.13
N VAL A 46 -0.85 18.22 3.99
CA VAL A 46 -2.29 18.46 4.14
C VAL A 46 -3.12 17.64 3.14
N GLY A 47 -2.63 17.50 1.92
CA GLY A 47 -3.27 16.73 0.86
C GLY A 47 -3.20 15.21 1.07
N ALA A 48 -2.21 14.70 1.82
CA ALA A 48 -2.03 13.28 2.10
C ALA A 48 -2.85 12.77 3.29
N ILE A 49 -3.30 13.67 4.17
CA ILE A 49 -4.11 13.34 5.36
C ILE A 49 -5.52 12.80 5.00
N PRO A 50 -6.27 13.34 4.01
CA PRO A 50 -7.62 12.88 3.71
C PRO A 50 -7.75 11.38 3.35
N PRO A 51 -6.88 10.77 2.51
CA PRO A 51 -6.91 9.31 2.31
C PRO A 51 -6.67 8.52 3.60
N VAL A 52 -5.72 8.96 4.43
CA VAL A 52 -5.42 8.34 5.72
C VAL A 52 -6.63 8.44 6.66
N MET A 53 -7.31 9.59 6.69
CA MET A 53 -8.55 9.77 7.42
C MET A 53 -9.66 8.85 6.91
N GLY A 54 -9.77 8.65 5.59
CA GLY A 54 -10.73 7.73 4.98
C GLY A 54 -10.49 6.29 5.42
N TYR A 55 -9.24 5.84 5.42
CA TYR A 55 -8.86 4.53 5.95
C TYR A 55 -9.19 4.40 7.44
N CYS A 56 -8.74 5.37 8.25
CA CYS A 56 -9.00 5.38 9.70
C CYS A 56 -10.49 5.42 10.04
N ALA A 57 -11.33 6.05 9.20
CA ALA A 57 -12.78 6.02 9.36
C ALA A 57 -13.37 4.62 9.13
N ALA A 58 -12.81 3.84 8.20
CA ALA A 58 -13.30 2.52 7.82
C ALA A 58 -12.78 1.41 8.74
N THR A 59 -11.50 1.45 9.13
CA THR A 59 -10.85 0.39 9.92
C THR A 59 -10.75 0.72 11.41
N GLY A 60 -10.86 2.00 11.77
CA GLY A 60 -10.60 2.48 13.12
C GLY A 60 -9.11 2.57 13.48
N GLU A 61 -8.21 2.27 12.56
CA GLU A 61 -6.75 2.32 12.76
C GLU A 61 -6.12 3.47 11.96
N VAL A 62 -5.21 4.21 12.61
CA VAL A 62 -4.53 5.35 11.98
C VAL A 62 -3.29 4.93 11.18
N LEU A 63 -2.59 3.88 11.63
CA LEU A 63 -1.26 3.50 11.12
C LEU A 63 -1.27 2.14 10.39
N GLY A 64 -2.34 1.83 9.67
CA GLY A 64 -2.38 0.69 8.76
C GLY A 64 -1.37 0.85 7.63
N ALA A 65 -0.83 -0.26 7.14
CA ALA A 65 0.16 -0.24 6.05
C ALA A 65 -0.43 0.39 4.77
N GLU A 66 -1.72 0.15 4.52
CA GLU A 66 -2.51 0.70 3.42
C GLU A 66 -2.77 2.19 3.58
N ALA A 67 -3.05 2.66 4.80
CA ALA A 67 -3.16 4.09 5.08
C ALA A 67 -1.86 4.82 4.76
N LEU A 68 -0.73 4.27 5.22
CA LEU A 68 0.59 4.84 4.95
C LEU A 68 0.93 4.80 3.46
N TRP A 69 0.56 3.72 2.76
CA TRP A 69 0.76 3.61 1.32
C TRP A 69 -0.07 4.63 0.54
N LEU A 70 -1.36 4.76 0.84
CA LEU A 70 -2.28 5.74 0.21
C LEU A 70 -1.82 7.17 0.49
N GLY A 71 -1.46 7.47 1.74
CA GLY A 71 -0.93 8.76 2.15
C GLY A 71 0.37 9.11 1.42
N THR A 72 1.32 8.16 1.38
CA THR A 72 2.61 8.35 0.71
C THR A 72 2.47 8.47 -0.81
N GLY A 73 1.63 7.63 -1.43
CA GLY A 73 1.34 7.70 -2.85
C GLY A 73 0.76 9.05 -3.25
N LEU A 74 -0.22 9.55 -2.48
CA LEU A 74 -0.83 10.85 -2.75
C LEU A 74 0.13 12.01 -2.47
N PHE A 75 0.92 11.93 -1.39
CA PHE A 75 1.98 12.89 -1.06
C PHE A 75 2.99 13.01 -2.21
N LEU A 76 3.53 11.88 -2.67
CA LEU A 76 4.53 11.85 -3.74
C LEU A 76 3.97 12.31 -5.07
N TRP A 77 2.73 11.93 -5.40
CA TRP A 77 2.08 12.30 -6.66
C TRP A 77 1.80 13.80 -6.79
N GLN A 78 1.51 14.48 -5.68
CA GLN A 78 1.18 15.90 -5.67
C GLN A 78 2.35 16.77 -6.15
N PHE A 79 3.60 16.41 -5.85
CA PHE A 79 4.77 17.19 -6.27
C PHE A 79 4.92 17.32 -7.79
N PRO A 80 5.08 16.22 -8.57
CA PRO A 80 5.23 16.32 -10.01
C PRO A 80 4.02 17.00 -10.66
N HIS A 81 2.80 16.73 -10.14
CA HIS A 81 1.58 17.37 -10.60
C HIS A 81 1.59 18.89 -10.37
N PHE A 82 1.76 19.35 -9.13
CA PHE A 82 1.74 20.77 -8.78
C PHE A 82 2.90 21.55 -9.38
N PHE A 83 4.10 20.98 -9.47
CA PHE A 83 5.22 21.66 -10.13
C PHE A 83 4.98 21.84 -11.63
N SER A 84 4.36 20.86 -12.30
CA SER A 84 3.98 21.03 -13.71
C SER A 84 2.88 22.08 -13.89
N LEU A 85 1.88 22.13 -13.00
CA LEU A 85 0.83 23.15 -12.99
C LEU A 85 1.40 24.57 -12.77
N ALA A 86 2.28 24.70 -11.77
CA ALA A 86 2.94 25.95 -11.43
C ALA A 86 3.89 26.42 -12.55
N TRP A 87 4.50 25.49 -13.30
CA TRP A 87 5.25 25.83 -14.51
C TRP A 87 4.35 26.40 -15.61
N VAL A 88 3.20 25.77 -15.85
CA VAL A 88 2.23 26.22 -16.87
C VAL A 88 1.68 27.62 -16.57
N HIS A 89 1.36 27.89 -15.30
CA HIS A 89 0.77 29.14 -14.84
C HIS A 89 1.76 30.07 -14.14
N ARG A 90 3.07 29.92 -14.39
CA ARG A 90 4.13 30.65 -13.66
C ARG A 90 3.93 32.17 -13.66
N LYS A 91 3.45 32.73 -14.78
CA LYS A 91 3.22 34.17 -14.93
C LYS A 91 2.06 34.65 -14.05
N ASP A 92 1.01 33.84 -13.95
CA ASP A 92 -0.16 34.16 -13.13
C ASP A 92 0.18 34.02 -11.64
N TYR A 93 0.97 33.01 -11.26
CA TYR A 93 1.47 32.85 -9.90
C TYR A 93 2.39 34.01 -9.48
N ALA A 94 3.29 34.45 -10.37
CA ALA A 94 4.13 35.62 -10.14
C ALA A 94 3.30 36.89 -9.94
N ARG A 95 2.28 37.13 -10.78
CA ARG A 95 1.36 38.26 -10.65
C ARG A 95 0.56 38.23 -9.35
N GLY A 96 0.23 37.03 -8.86
CA GLY A 96 -0.44 36.83 -7.57
C GLY A 96 0.47 36.93 -6.34
N GLY A 97 1.77 37.21 -6.52
CA GLY A 97 2.74 37.30 -5.43
C GLY A 97 3.07 35.95 -4.77
N PHE A 98 2.79 34.82 -5.44
CA PHE A 98 3.05 33.50 -4.88
C PHE A 98 4.50 33.08 -5.11
N GLN A 99 5.14 32.58 -4.05
CA GLN A 99 6.53 32.13 -4.05
C GLN A 99 6.59 30.61 -4.27
N MET A 100 6.33 30.15 -5.50
CA MET A 100 6.48 28.73 -5.87
C MET A 100 7.83 28.47 -6.52
N VAL A 101 8.36 27.25 -6.39
CA VAL A 101 9.67 26.87 -6.99
C VAL A 101 9.76 27.22 -8.49
N PRO A 102 8.73 26.98 -9.33
CA PRO A 102 8.77 27.37 -10.75
C PRO A 102 8.79 28.88 -11.03
N VAL A 103 8.32 29.69 -10.08
CA VAL A 103 8.36 31.17 -10.19
C VAL A 103 9.77 31.67 -9.90
N ASN A 104 10.44 31.04 -8.93
CA ASN A 104 11.78 31.40 -8.47
C ASN A 104 12.91 30.65 -9.23
N ASP A 105 12.58 29.86 -10.25
CA ASP A 105 13.52 29.10 -11.08
C ASP A 105 13.40 29.52 -12.56
N PRO A 106 14.12 30.57 -13.00
CA PRO A 106 14.06 31.04 -14.38
C PRO A 106 14.49 29.99 -15.42
N THR A 107 15.37 29.06 -15.03
CA THR A 107 15.95 28.02 -15.90
C THR A 107 15.09 26.75 -15.98
N GLY A 108 14.17 26.56 -15.02
CA GLY A 108 13.38 25.35 -14.85
C GLY A 108 14.16 24.11 -14.44
N GLN A 109 15.49 24.20 -14.22
CA GLN A 109 16.33 23.05 -13.90
C GLN A 109 15.98 22.46 -12.53
N ARG A 110 15.75 23.32 -11.54
CA ARG A 110 15.38 22.87 -10.18
C ARG A 110 14.01 22.25 -10.18
N THR A 111 13.07 22.85 -10.91
CA THR A 111 11.72 22.31 -11.10
C THR A 111 11.73 20.95 -11.78
N ALA A 112 12.45 20.80 -12.90
CA ALA A 112 12.59 19.54 -13.61
C ALA A 112 13.24 18.44 -12.74
N ASN A 113 14.30 18.78 -11.99
CA ASN A 113 14.95 17.84 -11.08
C ASN A 113 14.01 17.36 -9.97
N LEU A 114 13.19 18.23 -9.39
CA LEU A 114 12.20 17.85 -8.38
C LEU A 114 11.12 16.94 -8.99
N VAL A 115 10.55 17.33 -10.13
CA VAL A 115 9.56 16.52 -10.86
C VAL A 115 10.12 15.12 -11.14
N GLY A 116 11.35 15.02 -11.64
CA GLY A 116 12.01 13.74 -11.91
C GLY A 116 12.18 12.88 -10.65
N LYS A 117 12.76 13.45 -9.58
CA LYS A 117 12.98 12.73 -8.30
C LYS A 117 11.69 12.19 -7.70
N TYR A 118 10.64 13.01 -7.64
CA TYR A 118 9.36 12.58 -7.09
C TYR A 118 8.64 11.57 -8.00
N THR A 119 8.78 11.68 -9.33
CA THR A 119 8.23 10.70 -10.26
C THR A 119 8.92 9.34 -10.12
N VAL A 120 10.24 9.32 -9.91
CA VAL A 120 10.99 8.08 -9.62
C VAL A 120 10.57 7.47 -8.29
N ALA A 121 10.45 8.28 -7.24
CA ALA A 121 9.97 7.81 -5.94
C ALA A 121 8.54 7.24 -6.04
N LEU A 122 7.66 7.90 -6.79
CA LEU A 122 6.30 7.43 -7.04
C LEU A 122 6.28 6.13 -7.85
N ALA A 123 7.19 5.96 -8.81
CA ALA A 123 7.32 4.73 -9.59
C ALA A 123 7.88 3.54 -8.78
N ALA A 124 8.63 3.80 -7.71
CA ALA A 124 9.11 2.76 -6.80
C ALA A 124 7.99 2.22 -5.89
N LEU A 125 6.97 3.04 -5.61
CA LEU A 125 5.93 2.75 -4.63
C LEU A 125 5.11 1.46 -4.93
N PRO A 126 4.72 1.17 -6.19
CA PRO A 126 4.04 -0.09 -6.53
C PRO A 126 4.92 -1.33 -6.40
N ILE A 127 6.22 -1.18 -6.73
CA ILE A 127 7.20 -2.26 -6.62
C ILE A 127 7.42 -2.60 -5.15
N LEU A 128 7.53 -1.57 -4.30
CA LEU A 128 7.69 -1.73 -2.86
C LEU A 128 6.46 -2.38 -2.22
N SER A 129 5.24 -2.04 -2.63
CA SER A 129 4.03 -2.69 -2.11
C SER A 129 3.88 -4.14 -2.56
N SER A 130 4.32 -4.49 -3.77
CA SER A 130 4.35 -5.90 -4.19
C SER A 130 5.43 -6.67 -3.43
N ALA A 131 6.61 -6.07 -3.22
CA ALA A 131 7.69 -6.68 -2.45
C ALA A 131 7.36 -6.83 -0.95
N SER A 132 6.54 -5.94 -0.38
CA SER A 132 6.09 -6.02 1.02
C SER A 132 4.94 -7.01 1.24
N GLY A 133 4.45 -7.69 0.19
CA GLY A 133 3.33 -8.62 0.28
C GLY A 133 1.95 -7.98 0.48
N MET A 134 1.84 -6.65 0.32
CA MET A 134 0.57 -5.92 0.44
C MET A 134 -0.30 -6.08 -0.81
N THR A 135 0.34 -6.31 -1.95
CA THR A 135 -0.30 -6.45 -3.27
C THR A 135 0.33 -7.59 -4.04
N SER A 136 -0.44 -8.19 -4.96
CA SER A 136 0.07 -9.23 -5.86
C SER A 136 1.26 -8.73 -6.71
N TRP A 137 2.16 -9.63 -7.08
CA TRP A 137 3.28 -9.35 -8.01
C TRP A 137 2.81 -8.83 -9.38
N MET A 138 1.58 -9.15 -9.79
CA MET A 138 0.99 -8.59 -11.01
C MET A 138 0.83 -7.07 -10.93
N PHE A 139 0.52 -6.52 -9.76
CA PHE A 139 0.43 -5.07 -9.56
C PHE A 139 1.76 -4.38 -9.89
N GLY A 140 2.87 -4.91 -9.39
CA GLY A 140 4.20 -4.39 -9.68
C GLY A 140 4.51 -4.41 -11.17
N LEU A 141 4.20 -5.52 -11.86
CA LEU A 141 4.45 -5.68 -13.29
C LEU A 141 3.60 -4.75 -14.15
N GLU A 142 2.29 -4.68 -13.90
CA GLU A 142 1.38 -3.79 -14.64
C GLU A 142 1.72 -2.32 -14.40
N SER A 143 2.13 -1.98 -13.18
CA SER A 143 2.57 -0.63 -12.83
C SER A 143 3.81 -0.20 -13.61
N LEU A 144 4.69 -1.11 -14.06
CA LEU A 144 5.86 -0.75 -14.86
C LEU A 144 5.50 -0.01 -16.15
N VAL A 145 4.38 -0.36 -16.78
CA VAL A 145 3.92 0.29 -18.02
C VAL A 145 3.55 1.74 -17.75
N PHE A 146 2.71 1.99 -16.73
CA PHE A 146 2.27 3.33 -16.36
C PHE A 146 3.42 4.17 -15.80
N ASN A 147 4.29 3.55 -15.00
CA ASN A 147 5.52 4.16 -14.49
C ASN A 147 6.45 4.57 -15.63
N GLY A 148 6.63 3.72 -16.64
CA GLY A 148 7.43 4.03 -17.83
C GLY A 148 6.89 5.24 -18.58
N ILE A 149 5.56 5.34 -18.74
CA ILE A 149 4.91 6.50 -19.39
C ILE A 149 5.13 7.77 -18.57
N ALA A 150 4.97 7.71 -17.24
CA ALA A 150 5.17 8.84 -16.34
C ALA A 150 6.64 9.30 -16.32
N LEU A 151 7.59 8.36 -16.21
CA LEU A 151 9.03 8.63 -16.24
C LEU A 151 9.48 9.22 -17.57
N ARG A 152 9.01 8.68 -18.69
CA ARG A 152 9.32 9.23 -20.02
C ARG A 152 8.74 10.63 -20.20
N ALA A 153 7.56 10.90 -19.64
CA ALA A 153 6.99 12.24 -19.64
C ALA A 153 7.81 13.22 -18.78
N ALA A 154 8.31 12.78 -17.62
CA ALA A 154 9.18 13.56 -16.75
C ALA A 154 10.54 13.86 -17.42
N GLN A 155 11.13 12.87 -18.08
CA GLN A 155 12.36 13.02 -18.87
C GLN A 155 12.16 14.04 -19.99
N LYS A 156 11.09 13.90 -20.79
CA LYS A 156 10.79 14.85 -21.87
C LYS A 156 10.63 16.29 -21.35
N PHE A 157 10.01 16.47 -20.17
CA PHE A 157 9.93 17.78 -19.53
C PHE A 157 11.29 18.30 -19.03
N SER A 158 12.19 17.41 -18.60
CA SER A 158 13.56 17.78 -18.19
C SER A 158 14.42 18.23 -19.37
N ASP A 159 14.28 17.53 -20.51
CA ASP A 159 15.02 17.80 -21.74
C ASP A 159 14.51 19.08 -22.44
N ASP A 160 13.19 19.21 -22.57
CA ASP A 160 12.53 20.39 -23.12
C ASP A 160 11.47 20.92 -22.15
N ARG A 161 11.83 22.00 -21.45
CA ARG A 161 11.04 22.66 -20.39
C ARG A 161 9.97 23.59 -20.95
N SER A 162 9.48 23.32 -22.15
CA SER A 162 8.38 24.07 -22.75
C SER A 162 7.09 23.95 -21.93
N THR A 163 6.28 25.01 -21.96
CA THR A 163 4.94 25.02 -21.33
C THR A 163 4.03 23.94 -21.93
N GLU A 164 4.25 23.56 -23.19
CA GLU A 164 3.51 22.50 -23.85
C GLU A 164 3.80 21.13 -23.23
N ASN A 165 5.07 20.76 -23.07
CA ASN A 165 5.45 19.51 -22.42
C ASN A 165 4.94 19.43 -20.97
N ALA A 166 4.96 20.55 -20.24
CA ALA A 166 4.39 20.62 -18.90
C ALA A 166 2.87 20.35 -18.88
N ARG A 167 2.09 20.87 -19.85
CA ARG A 167 0.65 20.56 -19.96
C ARG A 167 0.40 19.10 -20.29
N VAL A 168 1.22 18.51 -21.16
CA VAL A 168 1.12 17.08 -21.49
C VAL A 168 1.41 16.23 -20.25
N PHE A 169 2.46 16.58 -19.49
CA PHE A 169 2.78 15.93 -18.23
C PHE A 169 1.65 16.07 -17.20
N LEU A 170 1.10 17.28 -17.05
CA LEU A 170 -0.02 17.55 -16.15
C LEU A 170 -1.22 16.66 -16.46
N LYS A 171 -1.62 16.55 -17.73
CA LYS A 171 -2.72 15.66 -18.16
C LYS A 171 -2.42 14.19 -17.88
N ARG A 172 -1.19 13.73 -18.14
CA ARG A 172 -0.78 12.34 -17.87
C ARG A 172 -0.78 12.03 -16.37
N SER A 173 -0.26 12.92 -15.54
CA SER A 173 -0.27 12.75 -14.08
C SER A 173 -1.69 12.70 -13.51
N LEU A 174 -2.64 13.44 -14.09
CA LEU A 174 -4.04 13.39 -13.67
C LEU A 174 -4.70 12.03 -13.93
N TRP A 175 -4.39 11.38 -15.05
CA TRP A 175 -4.85 10.01 -15.34
C TRP A 175 -4.09 8.94 -14.55
N TYR A 176 -2.82 9.19 -14.24
CA TYR A 176 -1.98 8.24 -13.52
C TYR A 176 -2.53 7.91 -12.13
N LEU A 177 -2.99 8.89 -11.36
CA LEU A 177 -3.50 8.67 -10.00
C LEU A 177 -4.73 7.74 -9.93
N PRO A 178 -5.85 8.01 -10.64
CA PRO A 178 -7.03 7.13 -10.58
C PRO A 178 -6.73 5.74 -11.12
N LEU A 179 -5.88 5.62 -12.14
CA LEU A 179 -5.42 4.32 -12.65
C LEU A 179 -4.64 3.56 -11.56
N LEU A 180 -3.67 4.22 -10.92
CA LEU A 180 -2.86 3.59 -9.87
C LEU A 180 -3.72 3.14 -8.69
N LEU A 181 -4.66 3.98 -8.25
CA LEU A 181 -5.57 3.65 -7.14
C LEU A 181 -6.52 2.52 -7.51
N ALA A 182 -7.07 2.50 -8.73
CA ALA A 182 -7.92 1.42 -9.20
C ALA A 182 -7.16 0.09 -9.27
N LEU A 183 -5.92 0.13 -9.75
CA LEU A 183 -5.07 -1.05 -9.88
C LEU A 183 -4.63 -1.59 -8.52
N PHE A 184 -4.35 -0.70 -7.56
CA PHE A 184 -4.08 -1.05 -6.17
C PHE A 184 -5.28 -1.73 -5.53
N LEU A 185 -6.48 -1.19 -5.74
CA LEU A 185 -7.71 -1.79 -5.22
C LEU A 185 -7.97 -3.18 -5.82
N PHE A 186 -7.71 -3.36 -7.12
CA PHE A 186 -7.91 -4.64 -7.80
C PHE A 186 -6.93 -5.72 -7.37
N HIS A 187 -5.66 -5.35 -7.10
CA HIS A 187 -4.60 -6.28 -6.72
C HIS A 187 -4.34 -6.39 -5.21
N ARG A 188 -5.25 -5.84 -4.40
CA ARG A 188 -5.16 -5.91 -2.95
C ARG A 188 -5.17 -7.38 -2.51
N GLN A 189 -4.14 -7.80 -1.79
CA GLN A 189 -4.07 -9.14 -1.21
C GLN A 189 -4.51 -9.09 0.26
N ASP A 190 -5.64 -9.72 0.57
CA ASP A 190 -6.11 -9.89 1.94
C ASP A 190 -5.57 -11.18 2.53
N HIS A 191 -4.33 -11.14 3.02
CA HIS A 191 -3.71 -12.30 3.69
C HIS A 191 -4.52 -12.79 4.91
N ASP A 192 -5.20 -11.87 5.61
CA ASP A 192 -6.03 -12.20 6.77
C ASP A 192 -7.31 -12.96 6.39
N LEU A 193 -7.92 -12.69 5.22
CA LEU A 193 -9.12 -13.42 4.80
C LEU A 193 -8.79 -14.87 4.46
N ASP A 194 -7.65 -15.14 3.82
CA ASP A 194 -7.23 -16.51 3.48
C ASP A 194 -6.85 -17.33 4.73
N GLU A 195 -6.10 -16.78 5.69
CA GLU A 195 -5.77 -17.51 6.93
C GLU A 195 -7.00 -17.74 7.82
N THR A 196 -7.91 -16.76 7.92
CA THR A 196 -9.11 -16.91 8.75
C THR A 196 -10.10 -17.87 8.12
N LEU A 197 -10.30 -17.80 6.79
CA LEU A 197 -11.14 -18.73 6.05
C LEU A 197 -10.56 -20.15 6.06
N LEU A 198 -9.25 -20.31 5.83
CA LEU A 198 -8.56 -21.60 5.97
C LEU A 198 -8.63 -22.11 7.41
N GLY A 199 -8.52 -21.22 8.39
CA GLY A 199 -8.65 -21.52 9.82
C GLY A 199 -10.04 -22.03 10.17
N ASP A 200 -11.08 -21.36 9.68
CA ASP A 200 -12.48 -21.72 9.90
C ASP A 200 -12.88 -22.99 9.15
N VAL A 201 -12.40 -23.17 7.92
CA VAL A 201 -12.56 -24.42 7.16
C VAL A 201 -11.81 -25.57 7.86
N LYS A 202 -10.57 -25.36 8.34
CA LYS A 202 -9.84 -26.35 9.14
C LYS A 202 -10.55 -26.65 10.46
N ARG A 203 -11.17 -25.65 11.10
CA ARG A 203 -11.91 -25.82 12.37
C ARG A 203 -13.21 -26.60 12.16
N GLN A 204 -13.95 -26.32 11.09
CA GLN A 204 -15.13 -27.10 10.70
C GLN A 204 -14.75 -28.54 10.32
N LEU A 205 -13.68 -28.75 9.55
CA LEU A 205 -13.21 -30.09 9.19
C LEU A 205 -12.72 -30.90 10.40
N ARG A 206 -12.14 -30.26 11.43
CA ARG A 206 -11.80 -30.93 12.70
C ARG A 206 -13.05 -31.44 13.43
N GLY A 207 -14.18 -30.75 13.37
CA GLY A 207 -15.45 -31.19 13.96
C GLY A 207 -16.06 -32.45 13.31
N TYR A 208 -15.62 -32.82 12.10
CA TYR A 208 -16.08 -34.01 11.38
C TYR A 208 -15.04 -35.15 11.35
N CYS A 209 -13.83 -34.99 11.89
CA CYS A 209 -12.87 -36.10 11.91
C CYS A 209 -13.22 -37.04 13.08
N ALA A 210 -13.75 -38.21 12.75
CA ALA A 210 -14.12 -39.29 13.69
C ALA A 210 -12.98 -39.72 14.62
N HIS A 211 -11.73 -39.40 14.30
CA HIS A 211 -10.57 -39.66 15.13
C HIS A 211 -10.66 -38.95 16.49
N ASP A 212 -10.95 -37.65 16.54
CA ASP A 212 -11.03 -36.89 17.81
C ASP A 212 -12.27 -37.25 18.64
N LEU A 213 -13.36 -37.66 17.99
CA LEU A 213 -14.53 -38.20 18.69
C LEU A 213 -14.23 -39.55 19.35
N VAL A 214 -13.39 -40.38 18.73
CA VAL A 214 -12.95 -41.66 19.31
C VAL A 214 -11.91 -41.45 20.39
N THR A 215 -10.94 -40.52 20.23
CA THR A 215 -9.98 -40.20 21.30
C THR A 215 -10.65 -39.56 22.51
N ALA A 216 -11.60 -38.63 22.30
CA ALA A 216 -12.39 -38.03 23.38
C ALA A 216 -13.28 -39.08 24.08
N ALA A 217 -13.93 -39.98 23.34
CA ALA A 217 -14.72 -41.07 23.92
C ALA A 217 -13.84 -42.11 24.66
N SER A 218 -12.60 -42.32 24.23
CA SER A 218 -11.65 -43.22 24.92
C SER A 218 -10.97 -42.57 26.14
N GLY A 219 -11.02 -41.24 26.26
CA GLY A 219 -10.48 -40.50 27.42
C GLY A 219 -11.31 -40.65 28.69
N ASP A 220 -12.61 -40.95 28.57
CA ASP A 220 -13.51 -41.17 29.71
C ASP A 220 -13.51 -42.63 30.22
N ALA A 221 -12.79 -43.54 29.56
CA ALA A 221 -12.74 -44.96 29.95
C ALA A 221 -11.42 -45.40 30.62
N ALA A 222 -10.39 -44.55 30.67
CA ALA A 222 -9.08 -44.90 31.25
C ALA A 222 -8.86 -44.24 32.62
N GLY A 223 -9.78 -44.50 33.55
CA GLY A 223 -9.42 -44.51 34.96
C GLY A 223 -8.55 -45.73 35.24
N SER A 224 -7.35 -45.49 35.77
CA SER A 224 -6.38 -46.44 36.36
C SER A 224 -5.16 -46.85 35.53
N SER A 225 -4.01 -46.72 36.19
CA SER A 225 -2.69 -47.33 35.97
C SER A 225 -1.72 -46.69 34.96
N GLY A 226 -0.61 -46.19 35.52
CA GLY A 226 0.76 -46.57 35.12
C GLY A 226 1.36 -45.90 33.87
N GLY A 227 2.47 -45.19 34.06
CA GLY A 227 3.19 -44.49 32.99
C GLY A 227 3.95 -45.38 32.02
N ALA A 228 4.31 -44.80 30.87
CA ALA A 228 5.52 -45.06 30.09
C ALA A 228 5.55 -44.10 28.88
N GLU A 229 6.68 -43.45 28.66
CA GLU A 229 7.05 -42.83 27.40
C GLU A 229 7.02 -43.90 26.28
N GLY A 230 6.47 -43.55 25.11
CA GLY A 230 6.43 -44.47 23.98
C GLY A 230 6.00 -43.79 22.68
N GLU A 231 6.93 -43.77 21.74
CA GLU A 231 6.77 -43.34 20.34
C GLU A 231 5.52 -43.97 19.69
N GLY A 232 4.50 -43.14 19.41
CA GLY A 232 3.25 -43.58 18.79
C GLY A 232 3.27 -43.33 17.28
N GLY A 233 3.82 -44.27 16.51
CA GLY A 233 3.67 -44.30 15.06
C GLY A 233 2.19 -44.28 14.65
N ALA A 234 1.84 -43.36 13.74
CA ALA A 234 0.49 -43.18 13.22
C ALA A 234 -0.04 -44.49 12.62
N GLY A 235 -1.12 -45.03 13.21
CA GLY A 235 -1.78 -46.24 12.74
C GLY A 235 -2.31 -46.12 11.30
N PRO A 236 -2.57 -47.24 10.61
CA PRO A 236 -2.90 -47.28 9.18
C PRO A 236 -4.17 -46.51 8.78
N GLY A 237 -5.05 -46.16 9.73
CA GLY A 237 -6.23 -45.31 9.51
C GLY A 237 -5.97 -43.80 9.49
N ALA A 238 -4.82 -43.32 9.99
CA ALA A 238 -4.50 -41.89 10.05
C ALA A 238 -4.23 -41.27 8.67
N LYS A 239 -3.77 -42.08 7.71
CA LYS A 239 -3.44 -41.63 6.33
C LYS A 239 -4.68 -41.29 5.47
N LEU A 240 -5.89 -41.60 5.95
CA LEU A 240 -7.14 -41.38 5.23
C LEU A 240 -8.02 -40.27 5.84
N CYS A 241 -7.66 -39.62 6.95
CA CYS A 241 -8.44 -38.46 7.44
C CYS A 241 -8.23 -37.25 6.51
N PRO A 242 -9.31 -36.59 6.06
CA PRO A 242 -9.24 -35.42 5.18
C PRO A 242 -8.32 -34.31 5.72
N VAL A 243 -8.24 -34.14 7.04
CA VAL A 243 -7.36 -33.17 7.70
C VAL A 243 -5.88 -33.50 7.46
N HIS A 244 -5.50 -34.77 7.61
CA HIS A 244 -4.12 -35.22 7.40
C HIS A 244 -3.74 -35.19 5.91
N ILE A 245 -4.69 -35.44 5.00
CA ILE A 245 -4.49 -35.31 3.56
C ILE A 245 -4.29 -33.84 3.17
N VAL A 246 -5.08 -32.92 3.74
CA VAL A 246 -4.93 -31.48 3.51
C VAL A 246 -3.61 -30.98 4.09
N ASP A 247 -3.23 -31.37 5.31
CA ASP A 247 -1.94 -30.98 5.89
C ASP A 247 -0.74 -31.59 5.16
N ASP A 248 -0.83 -32.84 4.65
CA ASP A 248 0.19 -33.43 3.79
C ASP A 248 0.30 -32.71 2.44
N THR A 249 -0.84 -32.30 1.86
CA THR A 249 -0.87 -31.62 0.55
C THR A 249 -0.34 -30.20 0.67
N VAL A 250 -0.74 -29.48 1.73
CA VAL A 250 -0.22 -28.14 2.06
C VAL A 250 1.26 -28.20 2.41
N GLY A 251 1.68 -29.21 3.19
CA GLY A 251 3.09 -29.45 3.51
C GLY A 251 3.93 -29.76 2.27
N LYS A 252 3.44 -30.60 1.36
CA LYS A 252 4.10 -30.90 0.07
C LYS A 252 4.15 -29.68 -0.86
N ALA A 253 3.09 -28.86 -0.88
CA ALA A 253 3.06 -27.62 -1.67
C ALA A 253 4.07 -26.59 -1.13
N LYS A 254 4.15 -26.41 0.19
CA LYS A 254 5.11 -25.51 0.84
C LYS A 254 6.56 -25.97 0.62
N ALA A 255 6.84 -27.26 0.80
CA ALA A 255 8.15 -27.86 0.54
C ALA A 255 8.52 -27.89 -0.96
N GLY A 256 7.54 -27.85 -1.86
CA GLY A 256 7.72 -27.69 -3.31
C GLY A 256 8.10 -26.26 -3.67
N GLY A 257 7.39 -25.27 -3.11
CA GLY A 257 7.69 -23.84 -3.27
C GLY A 257 9.08 -23.47 -2.75
N GLU A 258 9.46 -23.95 -1.56
CA GLU A 258 10.79 -23.72 -0.99
C GLU A 258 11.91 -24.35 -1.82
N ARG A 259 11.66 -25.51 -2.46
CA ARG A 259 12.61 -26.14 -3.40
C ARG A 259 12.75 -25.36 -4.70
N LEU A 260 11.64 -24.86 -5.24
CA LEU A 260 11.63 -24.05 -6.46
C LEU A 260 12.36 -22.72 -6.24
N VAL A 261 12.12 -22.07 -5.09
CA VAL A 261 12.81 -20.85 -4.67
C VAL A 261 14.31 -21.10 -4.51
N ARG A 262 14.73 -22.21 -3.87
CA ARG A 262 16.15 -22.60 -3.75
C ARG A 262 16.82 -22.93 -5.09
N GLN A 263 16.11 -23.55 -6.03
CA GLN A 263 16.63 -23.82 -7.38
C GLN A 263 16.81 -22.54 -8.21
N LEU A 264 15.91 -21.57 -8.05
CA LEU A 264 16.01 -20.26 -8.69
C LEU A 264 17.13 -19.40 -8.07
N THR A 265 17.39 -19.51 -6.75
CA THR A 265 18.53 -18.83 -6.10
C THR A 265 19.88 -19.48 -6.42
N ALA A 266 19.92 -20.80 -6.66
CA ALA A 266 21.15 -21.51 -7.04
C ALA A 266 21.55 -21.34 -8.52
N SER A 267 20.63 -20.87 -9.38
CA SER A 267 20.87 -20.68 -10.83
C SER A 267 21.22 -19.24 -11.22
N GLY A 268 21.45 -18.35 -10.26
CA GLY A 268 21.99 -17.01 -10.52
C GLY A 268 23.45 -17.09 -11.01
N PRO A 269 23.87 -16.24 -11.96
CA PRO A 269 25.19 -16.33 -12.56
C PRO A 269 26.28 -16.13 -11.50
N LYS A 270 27.19 -17.10 -11.37
CA LYS A 270 28.42 -16.93 -10.60
C LYS A 270 29.26 -15.81 -11.23
N PRO A 271 29.96 -15.00 -10.42
CA PRO A 271 30.88 -13.97 -10.93
C PRO A 271 32.01 -14.58 -11.77
#